data_AF-A0AAN5VQA3-F1
#
_entry.id   AF-A0AAN5VQA3-F1
#
_cell.length_a   1.000
_cell.length_b   1.000
_cell.length_c   1.000
_cell.angle_alpha   90.00
_cell.angle_beta   90.00
_cell.angle_gamma   90.00
#
_symmetry.space_group_name_H-M   'P 1'
#
loop_
_entity.id
_entity.type
_entity.pdbx_description
1 polymer ?
#
loop_
_entity_poly.entity_id
_entity_poly.type
_entity_poly.pdbx_seq_one_letter_code
_entity_poly.pdbx_strand_id
1 'polypeptide(L)'
;MNKINITQALEKFDSLLDKYNDLPDYVYTLEYRCKFYEWIRTLERKKELKNYKIVNVLTAERNRETAPFWDLEKDVAKWIRKGKF
;
A
#
# COMPACT_ATOMS: atom_id res chain seq x y z
N MET A 1 -0.05 -18.87 8.65
CA MET A 1 -0.02 -17.49 8.13
C MET A 1 1.17 -17.34 7.21
N ASN A 2 0.95 -17.19 5.90
CA ASN A 2 2.03 -17.07 4.92
C ASN A 2 2.69 -15.70 5.02
N LYS A 3 3.91 -15.68 5.56
CA LYS A 3 4.86 -14.59 5.37
C LYS A 3 5.13 -14.50 3.88
N ILE A 4 4.93 -13.33 3.29
CA ILE A 4 5.18 -13.08 1.88
C ILE A 4 6.27 -12.03 1.71
N ASN A 5 7.02 -12.10 0.62
CA ASN A 5 8.02 -11.11 0.25
C ASN A 5 7.40 -10.00 -0.61
N ILE A 6 8.17 -8.95 -0.92
CA ILE A 6 7.72 -7.83 -1.76
C ILE A 6 7.20 -8.31 -3.12
N THR A 7 7.91 -9.21 -3.79
CA THR A 7 7.53 -9.71 -5.12
C THR A 7 6.15 -10.37 -5.08
N GLN A 8 5.92 -11.24 -4.10
CA GLN A 8 4.62 -11.89 -3.88
C GLN A 8 3.51 -10.89 -3.52
N ALA A 9 3.85 -9.80 -2.80
CA ALA A 9 2.90 -8.73 -2.51
C ALA A 9 2.49 -7.96 -3.77
N LEU A 10 3.45 -7.70 -4.68
CA LEU A 10 3.22 -7.05 -5.96
C LEU A 10 2.39 -7.94 -6.90
N GLU A 11 2.77 -9.21 -7.07
CA GLU A 11 1.99 -10.17 -7.86
C GLU A 11 0.55 -10.28 -7.34
N LYS A 12 0.38 -10.29 -6.01
CA LYS A 12 -0.94 -10.31 -5.41
C LYS A 12 -1.72 -9.03 -5.67
N PHE A 13 -1.05 -7.88 -5.64
CA PHE A 13 -1.64 -6.59 -5.95
C PHE A 13 -2.12 -6.52 -7.40
N ASP A 14 -1.27 -6.84 -8.38
CA ASP A 14 -1.63 -6.87 -9.80
C ASP A 14 -2.78 -7.85 -10.07
N SER A 15 -2.75 -9.05 -9.47
CA SER A 15 -3.84 -10.02 -9.59
C SER A 15 -5.18 -9.49 -9.03
N LEU A 16 -5.15 -8.64 -8.01
CA LEU A 16 -6.36 -8.03 -7.46
C LEU A 16 -6.83 -6.84 -8.30
N LEU A 17 -5.91 -6.08 -8.89
CA LEU A 17 -6.25 -5.00 -9.85
C LEU A 17 -6.99 -5.53 -11.07
N ASP A 18 -6.57 -6.70 -11.59
CA ASP A 18 -7.23 -7.37 -12.72
C ASP A 18 -8.61 -7.91 -12.33
N LYS A 19 -8.75 -8.39 -11.09
CA LYS A 19 -10.01 -8.97 -10.60
C LYS A 19 -11.06 -7.91 -10.21
N TYR A 20 -10.63 -6.74 -9.75
CA TYR A 20 -11.54 -5.71 -9.23
C TYR A 20 -11.85 -4.67 -10.32
N ASN A 21 -13.07 -4.74 -10.86
CA ASN A 21 -13.53 -3.80 -11.90
C ASN A 21 -14.05 -2.46 -11.36
N ASP A 22 -14.24 -2.33 -10.05
CA ASP A 22 -14.80 -1.13 -9.40
C ASP A 22 -13.74 -0.32 -8.63
N LEU A 23 -12.47 -0.40 -9.02
CA LEU A 23 -11.42 0.39 -8.39
C LEU A 23 -11.37 1.79 -8.99
N PRO A 24 -11.12 2.82 -8.17
CA PRO A 24 -10.96 4.18 -8.68
C PRO A 24 -9.69 4.33 -9.52
N ASP A 25 -9.74 5.16 -10.56
CA ASP A 25 -8.66 5.33 -11.55
C ASP A 25 -7.29 5.66 -10.93
N TYR A 26 -7.27 6.39 -9.81
CA TYR A 26 -6.01 6.77 -9.17
C TYR A 26 -5.20 5.56 -8.67
N VAL A 27 -5.83 4.40 -8.44
CA VAL A 27 -5.15 3.15 -8.04
C VAL A 27 -4.22 2.63 -9.15
N TYR A 28 -4.51 2.97 -10.41
CA TYR A 28 -3.70 2.60 -11.57
C TYR A 28 -2.55 3.58 -11.85
N THR A 29 -2.48 4.70 -11.12
CA THR A 29 -1.43 5.70 -11.33
C THR A 29 -0.06 5.25 -10.82
N LEU A 30 0.99 5.82 -11.40
CA LEU A 30 2.37 5.59 -10.95
C LEU A 30 2.55 6.05 -9.49
N GLU A 31 1.91 7.15 -9.09
CA GLU A 31 1.99 7.68 -7.73
C GLU A 31 1.49 6.67 -6.70
N TYR A 32 0.29 6.12 -6.93
CA TYR A 32 -0.27 5.09 -6.05
C TYR A 32 0.63 3.85 -5.97
N ARG A 33 1.13 3.36 -7.11
CA ARG A 33 2.04 2.21 -7.17
C ARG A 33 3.33 2.47 -6.39
N CYS A 34 3.90 3.67 -6.46
CA CYS A 34 5.07 4.08 -5.68
C CYS A 34 4.77 4.07 -4.18
N LYS A 35 3.69 4.71 -3.74
CA LYS A 35 3.30 4.74 -2.32
C LYS A 35 3.02 3.34 -1.77
N PHE A 36 2.34 2.50 -2.55
CA PHE A 36 2.09 1.11 -2.21
C PHE A 36 3.40 0.33 -2.05
N TYR A 37 4.36 0.51 -2.95
CA TYR A 37 5.68 -0.10 -2.88
C TYR A 37 6.46 0.32 -1.62
N GLU A 38 6.47 1.60 -1.28
CA GLU A 38 7.09 2.11 -0.04
C GLU A 38 6.44 1.52 1.22
N TRP A 39 5.12 1.38 1.20
CA TRP A 39 4.36 0.79 2.30
C TRP A 39 4.68 -0.69 2.51
N ILE A 40 4.67 -1.51 1.45
CA ILE A 40 5.02 -2.94 1.57
C ILE A 40 6.48 -3.14 1.98
N ARG A 41 7.41 -2.28 1.55
CA ARG A 41 8.81 -2.28 2.04
C ARG A 41 8.88 -1.99 3.53
N THR A 42 8.10 -1.02 4.00
CA THR A 42 8.03 -0.69 5.42
C THR A 42 7.47 -1.85 6.24
N LEU A 43 6.43 -2.51 5.74
CA LEU A 43 5.85 -3.70 6.37
C LEU A 43 6.82 -4.88 6.39
N GLU A 44 7.58 -5.09 5.30
CA GLU A 44 8.57 -6.15 5.23
C GLU A 44 9.68 -5.95 6.27
N ARG A 45 10.21 -4.72 6.39
CA ARG A 45 11.20 -4.35 7.42
C ARG A 45 10.68 -4.61 8.84
N LYS A 46 9.39 -4.35 9.08
CA LYS A 46 8.71 -4.64 10.35
C LYS A 46 8.35 -6.12 10.54
N LYS A 47 8.60 -6.98 9.55
CA LYS A 47 8.16 -8.39 9.49
C LYS A 47 6.63 -8.55 9.62
N GLU A 48 5.89 -7.53 9.18
CA GLU A 48 4.43 -7.46 9.22
C GLU A 48 3.77 -7.62 7.85
N LEU A 49 4.57 -7.84 6.80
CA LEU A 49 4.06 -8.04 5.44
C LEU A 49 3.29 -9.37 5.36
N LYS A 50 1.99 -9.26 5.09
CA LYS A 50 1.05 -10.38 5.03
C LYS A 50 0.03 -10.14 3.92
N ASN A 51 -0.39 -11.21 3.25
CA ASN A 51 -1.33 -11.16 2.11
C ASN A 51 -2.63 -10.39 2.41
N TYR A 52 -3.22 -10.59 3.59
CA TYR A 52 -4.48 -9.92 3.93
C TYR A 52 -4.35 -8.40 3.99
N LYS A 53 -3.15 -7.85 4.31
CA LYS A 53 -2.95 -6.39 4.32
C LYS A 53 -3.11 -5.81 2.92
N ILE A 54 -2.66 -6.54 1.88
CA ILE A 54 -2.80 -6.12 0.47
C ILE A 54 -4.26 -6.14 0.03
N VAL A 55 -5.00 -7.20 0.40
CA VAL A 55 -6.43 -7.30 0.12
C VAL A 55 -7.19 -6.15 0.78
N ASN A 56 -6.91 -5.89 2.06
CA ASN A 56 -7.59 -4.84 2.83
C ASN A 56 -7.37 -3.45 2.22
N VAL A 57 -6.18 -3.15 1.69
CA VAL A 57 -5.91 -1.88 0.98
C VAL A 57 -6.88 -1.73 -0.18
N LEU A 58 -6.91 -2.70 -1.11
CA LEU A 58 -7.72 -2.58 -2.32
C LEU A 58 -9.23 -2.64 -2.01
N THR A 59 -9.62 -3.37 -0.97
CA THR A 59 -11.00 -3.36 -0.47
C THR A 59 -11.37 -1.99 0.12
N ALA A 60 -10.49 -1.35 0.89
CA ALA A 60 -10.72 -0.01 1.41
C ALA A 60 -10.88 1.00 0.28
N GLU A 61 -9.97 0.98 -0.71
CA GLU A 61 -10.06 1.84 -1.89
C GLU A 61 -11.39 1.65 -2.65
N ARG A 62 -11.85 0.40 -2.81
CA ARG A 62 -13.16 0.10 -3.39
C ARG A 62 -14.32 0.67 -2.58
N ASN A 63 -14.23 0.65 -1.26
CA ASN A 63 -15.20 1.26 -0.36
C ASN A 63 -15.09 2.79 -0.26
N ARG A 64 -14.15 3.41 -1.00
CA ARG A 64 -13.77 4.83 -0.88
C ARG A 64 -13.25 5.19 0.52
N GLU A 65 -12.75 4.19 1.24
CA GLU A 65 -12.00 4.35 2.47
C GLU A 65 -10.53 4.53 2.11
N THR A 66 -9.87 5.55 2.68
CA THR A 66 -8.49 5.89 2.32
C THR A 66 -7.53 4.78 2.75
N ALA A 67 -6.70 4.24 1.85
CA ALA A 67 -5.69 3.25 2.23
C ALA A 67 -4.73 3.78 3.31
N PRO A 68 -4.26 2.90 4.21
CA PRO A 68 -3.42 3.27 5.36
C PRO A 68 -2.08 3.92 5.01
N PHE A 69 -1.62 3.84 3.76
CA PHE A 69 -0.38 4.48 3.33
C PHE A 69 -0.55 5.89 2.76
N TRP A 70 -1.78 6.33 2.47
CA TRP A 70 -2.01 7.74 2.15
C TRP A 70 -1.80 8.62 3.39
N ASP A 71 -2.14 8.11 4.58
CA ASP A 71 -1.90 8.82 5.84
C ASP A 71 -0.40 8.86 6.22
N LEU A 72 0.48 8.08 5.56
CA LEU A 72 1.94 8.19 5.75
C LEU A 72 2.47 9.57 5.35
N GLU A 73 1.78 10.33 4.49
CA GLU A 73 2.18 11.71 4.17
C GLU A 73 2.06 12.64 5.38
N LYS A 74 1.14 12.39 6.31
CA LYS A 74 1.08 13.15 7.57
C LYS A 74 2.27 12.86 8.47
N ASP A 75 2.75 11.61 8.49
CA ASP A 75 3.92 11.24 9.27
C ASP A 75 5.20 11.80 8.63
N VAL A 76 5.40 11.63 7.31
CA VAL A 76 6.56 12.19 6.59
C VAL A 76 6.62 13.73 6.70
N ALA A 77 5.48 14.43 6.58
CA ALA A 77 5.42 15.88 6.81
C ALA A 77 5.78 16.26 8.26
N LYS A 78 5.46 15.40 9.25
CA LYS A 78 5.84 15.58 10.66
C LYS A 78 7.34 15.35 10.88
N TRP A 79 7.98 14.44 10.14
CA TRP A 79 9.42 14.21 10.17
C TRP A 79 10.21 15.34 9.50
N ILE A 80 9.74 15.86 8.36
CA ILE A 80 10.35 17.01 7.66
C ILE A 80 10.24 18.29 8.51
N ARG A 81 9.10 18.53 9.16
CA ARG A 81 8.94 19.66 10.12
C ARG A 81 9.83 19.55 11.37
N LYS A 82 10.34 18.37 11.70
CA LYS A 82 11.20 18.14 12.88
C LYS A 82 12.70 18.31 12.60
N GLY A 83 13.11 18.69 11.38
CA GLY A 83 14.47 19.15 11.11
C GLY A 83 15.56 18.14 11.48
N LYS A 84 15.43 16.89 11.01
CA LYS A 84 16.53 15.91 11.06
C LYS A 84 16.85 15.45 9.63
N PHE A 85 17.67 16.25 8.96
CA PHE A 85 18.61 15.82 7.93
C PHE A 85 20.00 16.24 8.40
#